data_AF-A0A3A4Q9J4-F1
#
_entry.id   AF-A0A3A4Q9J4-F1
#
_cell.length_a   1.000
_cell.length_b   1.000
_cell.length_c   1.000
_cell.angle_alpha   90.00
_cell.angle_beta   90.00
_cell.angle_gamma   90.00
#
_symmetry.space_group_name_H-M   'P 1'
#
loop_
_entity.id
_entity.type
_entity.pdbx_description
1 polymer ?
#
loop_
_entity_poly.entity_id
_entity_poly.type
_entity_poly.pdbx_seq_one_letter_code
_entity_poly.pdbx_strand_id
1 'polypeptide(L)'
;MPEDVIELPEHGDAAGPADTAGEAGHAVGADGDVAPAPATLDHFLIDDTIAFIHRTVSEKALEAALLIGDYILTRYFNNDMEAAFSKDPHKSTSFNALCNHPDLRISRYKLVDMVKVAAQERFLRRLDDDFTGLHYSHRLKLTALPNNEIKIDMAKECVDENLTTRQLGYRIRRRVAETAPDPGEPGAEGEGETPTPGREPDPAADAVNVFIADL
;
A
#
# COMPACT_ATOMS: atom_id res chain seq x y z
N MET A 1 37.41 -12.63 -24.91
CA MET A 1 37.28 -12.60 -23.45
C MET A 1 37.10 -14.05 -23.01
N PRO A 2 38.10 -14.71 -22.42
CA PRO A 2 37.97 -16.07 -21.92
C PRO A 2 37.13 -16.10 -20.64
N GLU A 3 36.36 -17.17 -20.49
CA GLU A 3 35.51 -17.46 -19.34
C GLU A 3 36.35 -18.12 -18.24
N ASP A 4 36.42 -17.49 -17.07
CA ASP A 4 37.09 -18.08 -15.89
C ASP A 4 36.12 -19.03 -15.17
N VAL A 5 36.44 -20.32 -15.30
CA VAL A 5 35.90 -21.43 -14.52
C VAL A 5 36.56 -21.39 -13.14
N ILE A 6 35.76 -21.26 -12.08
CA ILE A 6 36.25 -21.40 -10.70
C ILE A 6 35.79 -22.77 -10.18
N GLU A 7 36.78 -23.65 -10.02
CA GLU A 7 36.68 -24.98 -9.43
C GLU A 7 36.36 -24.91 -7.92
N LEU A 8 35.44 -25.77 -7.48
CA LEU A 8 35.18 -26.08 -6.07
C LEU A 8 36.24 -27.05 -5.53
N PRO A 9 36.76 -26.88 -4.31
CA PRO A 9 37.54 -27.92 -3.67
C PRO A 9 36.63 -28.97 -3.01
N GLU A 10 36.84 -30.22 -3.43
CA GLU A 10 36.45 -31.44 -2.72
C GLU A 10 37.45 -31.78 -1.60
N HIS A 11 37.02 -32.67 -0.70
CA HIS A 11 37.72 -33.35 0.40
C HIS A 11 37.61 -32.68 1.78
N GLY A 12 37.34 -33.40 2.87
CA GLY A 12 37.47 -34.83 3.06
C GLY A 12 36.70 -35.35 4.28
N ASP A 13 36.33 -36.61 4.13
CA ASP A 13 35.75 -37.51 5.11
C ASP A 13 36.84 -37.94 6.11
N ALA A 14 36.55 -37.87 7.41
CA ALA A 14 37.36 -38.49 8.45
C ALA A 14 36.47 -38.91 9.63
N ALA A 15 36.24 -40.22 9.70
CA ALA A 15 35.60 -40.93 10.79
C ALA A 15 36.45 -40.93 12.08
N GLY A 16 35.77 -41.02 13.23
CA GLY A 16 36.40 -41.46 14.49
C GLY A 16 35.60 -41.11 15.77
N PRO A 17 35.05 -42.09 16.51
CA PRO A 17 34.21 -41.88 17.69
C PRO A 17 35.01 -41.97 19.01
N ALA A 18 34.53 -41.32 20.07
CA ALA A 18 34.83 -41.72 21.45
C ALA A 18 33.76 -41.21 22.42
N ASP A 19 33.23 -42.17 23.16
CA ASP A 19 32.25 -42.11 24.22
C ASP A 19 32.97 -41.78 25.56
N THR A 20 32.51 -40.78 26.31
CA THR A 20 32.79 -40.67 27.76
C THR A 20 31.64 -39.96 28.46
N ALA A 21 30.91 -40.73 29.27
CA ALA A 21 30.04 -40.25 30.32
C ALA A 21 30.84 -39.52 31.42
N GLY A 22 30.26 -38.48 32.03
CA GLY A 22 30.83 -37.90 33.25
C GLY A 22 30.27 -36.54 33.66
N GLU A 23 29.45 -36.59 34.71
CA GLU A 23 29.52 -35.68 35.86
C GLU A 23 28.70 -34.38 35.88
N ALA A 24 27.84 -34.31 36.91
CA ALA A 24 27.07 -33.14 37.32
C ALA A 24 27.98 -32.10 37.98
N GLY A 25 27.77 -30.83 37.66
CA GLY A 25 28.49 -29.71 38.27
C GLY A 25 27.67 -28.43 38.25
N HIS A 26 27.28 -28.00 39.44
CA HIS A 26 26.55 -26.77 39.76
C HIS A 26 27.51 -25.58 39.87
N ALA A 27 27.28 -24.47 39.16
CA ALA A 27 27.80 -23.12 39.44
C ALA A 27 26.96 -22.12 38.64
N VAL A 28 26.10 -21.29 39.24
CA VAL A 28 26.40 -19.97 39.85
C VAL A 28 27.21 -19.04 38.93
N GLY A 29 26.50 -18.07 38.36
CA GLY A 29 26.93 -16.68 38.16
C GLY A 29 28.01 -16.43 37.11
N ALA A 30 27.61 -15.89 35.96
CA ALA A 30 28.43 -14.95 35.21
C ALA A 30 27.51 -14.04 34.39
N ASP A 31 27.55 -12.74 34.71
CA ASP A 31 27.19 -11.64 33.82
C ASP A 31 28.00 -11.80 32.53
N GLY A 32 27.44 -12.56 31.59
CA GLY A 32 27.98 -12.75 30.26
C GLY A 32 27.38 -11.70 29.35
N ASP A 33 28.22 -10.81 28.88
CA ASP A 33 28.06 -10.08 27.62
C ASP A 33 27.89 -11.12 26.49
N VAL A 34 26.67 -11.67 26.36
CA VAL A 34 26.33 -12.65 25.33
C VAL A 34 26.17 -11.88 24.04
N ALA A 35 27.24 -11.86 23.25
CA ALA A 35 27.16 -11.52 21.84
C ALA A 35 26.00 -12.32 21.21
N PRO A 36 25.07 -11.67 20.50
CA PRO A 36 23.88 -12.33 19.99
C PRO A 36 24.28 -13.54 19.13
N ALA A 37 23.67 -14.70 19.44
CA ALA A 37 23.90 -15.95 18.72
C ALA A 37 23.63 -15.78 17.21
N PRO A 38 24.36 -16.48 16.31
CA PRO A 38 24.32 -16.25 14.87
C PRO A 38 22.90 -16.29 14.26
N ALA A 39 21.99 -17.10 14.80
CA ALA A 39 20.61 -17.19 14.34
C ALA A 39 19.79 -15.88 14.53
N THR A 40 20.11 -15.04 15.51
CA THR A 40 19.38 -13.77 15.72
C THR A 40 19.84 -12.68 14.76
N LEU A 41 21.09 -12.76 14.28
CA LEU A 41 21.62 -11.88 13.23
C LEU A 41 20.93 -12.15 11.89
N ASP A 42 20.72 -13.42 11.54
CA ASP A 42 20.01 -13.83 10.32
C ASP A 42 18.56 -13.34 10.31
N HIS A 43 17.85 -13.43 11.45
CA HIS A 43 16.49 -12.91 11.55
C HIS A 43 16.41 -11.39 11.39
N PHE A 44 17.33 -10.64 12.00
CA PHE A 44 17.38 -9.18 11.83
C PHE A 44 17.66 -8.78 10.37
N LEU A 45 18.57 -9.47 9.68
CA LEU A 45 18.86 -9.23 8.27
C LEU A 45 17.65 -9.52 7.36
N ILE A 46 16.89 -10.57 7.66
CA ILE A 46 15.65 -10.89 6.94
C ILE A 46 14.62 -9.78 7.14
N ASP A 47 14.37 -9.34 8.37
CA ASP A 47 13.39 -8.30 8.67
C ASP A 47 13.76 -6.95 8.02
N ASP A 48 15.05 -6.58 8.06
CA ASP A 48 15.56 -5.36 7.39
C ASP A 48 15.43 -5.46 5.86
N THR A 49 15.73 -6.62 5.28
CA THR A 49 15.59 -6.86 3.84
C THR A 49 14.12 -6.77 3.41
N ILE A 50 13.20 -7.36 4.19
CA ILE A 50 11.76 -7.28 3.93
C ILE A 50 11.29 -5.82 4.02
N ALA A 51 11.73 -5.07 5.04
CA ALA A 51 11.40 -3.66 5.20
C ALA A 51 11.90 -2.82 4.01
N PHE A 52 13.13 -3.07 3.55
CA PHE A 52 13.70 -2.43 2.37
C PHE A 52 12.87 -2.71 1.10
N ILE A 53 12.56 -3.99 0.83
CA ILE A 53 11.76 -4.39 -0.34
C ILE A 53 10.39 -3.70 -0.32
N HIS A 54 9.68 -3.76 0.81
CA HIS A 54 8.36 -3.15 0.93
C HIS A 54 8.40 -1.63 0.73
N ARG A 55 9.41 -0.95 1.29
CA ARG A 55 9.59 0.49 1.09
C ARG A 55 9.84 0.82 -0.37
N THR A 56 10.81 0.17 -1.00
CA THR A 56 11.20 0.45 -2.39
C THR A 56 10.07 0.18 -3.37
N VAL A 57 9.35 -0.94 -3.23
CA VAL A 57 8.19 -1.24 -4.08
C VAL A 57 7.11 -0.17 -3.90
N SER A 58 6.80 0.21 -2.66
CA SER A 58 5.75 1.20 -2.38
C SER A 58 6.08 2.57 -2.96
N GLU A 59 7.34 3.01 -2.84
CA GLU A 59 7.84 4.26 -3.41
C GLU A 59 7.77 4.23 -4.94
N LYS A 60 8.26 3.17 -5.57
CA LYS A 60 8.27 3.05 -7.04
C LYS A 60 6.87 2.91 -7.63
N ALA A 61 5.97 2.22 -6.94
CA ALA A 61 4.57 2.14 -7.33
C ALA A 61 3.90 3.52 -7.28
N LEU A 62 4.16 4.32 -6.23
CA LEU A 62 3.65 5.69 -6.15
C LEU A 62 4.23 6.57 -7.26
N GLU A 63 5.55 6.52 -7.50
CA GLU A 63 6.22 7.29 -8.55
C GLU A 63 5.63 6.97 -9.93
N ALA A 64 5.49 5.69 -10.27
CA ALA A 64 4.91 5.25 -11.53
C ALA A 64 3.44 5.70 -11.67
N ALA A 65 2.64 5.55 -10.62
CA ALA A 65 1.25 5.97 -10.62
C ALA A 65 1.10 7.48 -10.82
N LEU A 66 1.94 8.28 -10.17
CA LEU A 66 1.96 9.73 -10.35
C LEU A 66 2.37 10.11 -11.77
N LEU A 67 3.41 9.49 -12.31
CA LEU A 67 3.88 9.77 -13.68
C LEU A 67 2.80 9.46 -14.72
N ILE A 68 2.20 8.27 -14.67
CA ILE A 68 1.14 7.85 -15.61
C ILE A 68 -0.09 8.73 -15.44
N GLY A 69 -0.54 8.93 -14.19
CA GLY A 69 -1.71 9.74 -13.88
C GLY A 69 -1.55 11.19 -14.34
N ASP A 70 -0.38 11.80 -14.14
CA ASP A 70 -0.08 13.17 -14.53
C ASP A 70 -0.07 13.32 -16.06
N TYR A 71 0.55 12.37 -16.77
CA TYR A 71 0.54 12.34 -18.23
C TYR A 71 -0.89 12.31 -18.78
N ILE A 72 -1.74 11.46 -18.23
CA ILE A 72 -3.14 11.34 -18.65
C ILE A 72 -3.92 12.61 -18.29
N LEU A 73 -3.74 13.14 -17.07
CA LEU A 73 -4.39 14.37 -16.61
C LEU A 73 -4.06 15.56 -17.52
N THR A 74 -2.80 15.70 -17.94
CA THR A 74 -2.38 16.76 -18.84
C THR A 74 -2.91 16.55 -20.27
N ARG A 75 -2.88 15.33 -20.80
CA ARG A 75 -3.24 15.03 -22.20
C ARG A 75 -4.74 14.96 -22.47
N TYR A 76 -5.50 14.36 -21.54
CA TYR A 76 -6.91 14.03 -21.76
C TYR A 76 -7.87 14.90 -20.96
N PHE A 77 -7.40 15.52 -19.87
CA PHE A 77 -8.20 16.35 -18.99
C PHE A 77 -7.75 17.82 -18.99
N ASN A 78 -6.81 18.22 -19.86
CA ASN A 78 -6.32 19.60 -19.96
C ASN A 78 -5.86 20.22 -18.63
N ASN A 79 -5.27 19.41 -17.74
CA ASN A 79 -4.88 19.81 -16.37
C ASN A 79 -6.06 20.17 -15.44
N ASP A 80 -7.30 19.85 -15.81
CA ASP A 80 -8.47 20.04 -14.96
C ASP A 80 -8.57 18.94 -13.91
N MET A 81 -8.29 19.30 -12.66
CA MET A 81 -8.36 18.39 -11.51
C MET A 81 -9.80 18.01 -11.19
N GLU A 82 -10.77 18.92 -11.34
CA GLU A 82 -12.18 18.64 -11.04
C GLU A 82 -12.75 17.65 -12.06
N ALA A 83 -12.35 17.79 -13.33
CA ALA A 83 -12.68 16.81 -14.35
C ALA A 83 -12.17 15.41 -14.01
N ALA A 84 -11.03 15.25 -13.32
CA ALA A 84 -10.55 13.94 -12.88
C ALA A 84 -11.47 13.29 -11.84
N PHE A 85 -12.03 14.07 -10.90
CA PHE A 85 -12.93 13.57 -9.85
C PHE A 85 -14.39 13.43 -10.27
N SER A 86 -14.80 14.07 -11.38
CA SER A 86 -16.17 14.01 -11.88
C SER A 86 -16.68 12.57 -12.09
N LYS A 87 -17.97 12.33 -11.81
CA LYS A 87 -18.62 11.03 -12.03
C LYS A 87 -19.21 10.88 -13.43
N ASP A 88 -19.11 11.91 -14.27
CA ASP A 88 -19.68 11.89 -15.61
C ASP A 88 -19.00 10.81 -16.49
N PRO A 89 -19.75 9.83 -17.01
CA PRO A 89 -19.23 8.78 -17.89
C PRO A 89 -18.65 9.30 -19.22
N HIS A 90 -19.07 10.49 -19.67
CA HIS A 90 -18.74 11.05 -20.99
C HIS A 90 -17.67 12.13 -20.98
N LYS A 91 -17.20 12.55 -19.80
CA LYS A 91 -16.31 13.71 -19.60
C LYS A 91 -15.01 13.71 -20.42
N SER A 92 -14.60 12.57 -20.95
CA SER A 92 -13.47 12.49 -21.87
C SER A 92 -13.60 11.28 -22.79
N THR A 93 -14.33 11.45 -23.91
CA THR A 93 -14.44 10.45 -24.99
C THR A 93 -13.07 9.87 -25.37
N SER A 94 -12.03 10.70 -25.42
CA SER A 94 -10.66 10.31 -25.74
C SER A 94 -10.01 9.43 -24.66
N PHE A 95 -10.27 9.66 -23.38
CA PHE A 95 -9.78 8.80 -22.30
C PHE A 95 -10.51 7.45 -22.28
N ASN A 96 -11.81 7.46 -22.57
CA ASN A 96 -12.58 6.22 -22.70
C ASN A 96 -12.05 5.37 -23.86
N ALA A 97 -11.66 6.01 -24.98
CA ALA A 97 -11.00 5.34 -26.09
C ALA A 97 -9.64 4.74 -25.68
N LEU A 98 -8.82 5.48 -24.92
CA LEU A 98 -7.56 4.97 -24.36
C LEU A 98 -7.80 3.73 -23.48
N CYS A 99 -8.79 3.79 -22.59
CA CYS A 99 -9.10 2.71 -21.66
C CYS A 99 -9.58 1.42 -22.35
N ASN A 100 -10.09 1.52 -23.58
CA ASN A 100 -10.56 0.39 -24.37
C ASN A 100 -9.52 -0.08 -25.41
N HIS A 101 -8.30 0.47 -25.38
CA HIS A 101 -7.26 0.15 -26.35
C HIS A 101 -6.73 -1.29 -26.12
N PRO A 102 -6.67 -2.17 -27.13
CA PRO A 102 -6.34 -3.59 -26.95
C PRO A 102 -4.92 -3.83 -26.44
N ASP A 103 -3.97 -2.94 -26.75
CA ASP A 103 -2.58 -3.07 -26.29
C ASP A 103 -2.36 -2.58 -24.85
N LEU A 104 -3.38 -1.98 -24.24
CA LEU A 104 -3.26 -1.46 -22.88
C LEU A 104 -3.41 -2.59 -21.87
N ARG A 105 -2.31 -2.92 -21.17
CA ARG A 105 -2.29 -3.94 -20.13
C ARG A 105 -2.88 -3.49 -18.79
N ILE A 106 -3.06 -2.19 -18.61
CA ILE A 106 -3.58 -1.61 -17.36
C ILE A 106 -5.09 -1.47 -17.46
N SER A 107 -5.81 -1.98 -16.45
CA SER A 107 -7.26 -1.87 -16.42
C SER A 107 -7.73 -0.40 -16.32
N ARG A 108 -8.91 -0.14 -16.87
CA ARG A 108 -9.58 1.17 -16.77
C ARG A 108 -9.66 1.70 -15.34
N TYR A 109 -10.00 0.83 -14.38
CA TYR A 109 -10.11 1.21 -12.97
C TYR A 109 -8.75 1.68 -12.41
N LYS A 110 -7.67 0.94 -12.68
CA LYS A 110 -6.32 1.34 -12.25
C LYS A 110 -5.90 2.67 -12.87
N LEU A 111 -6.21 2.91 -14.15
CA LEU A 111 -5.92 4.20 -14.78
C LEU A 111 -6.70 5.35 -14.12
N VAL A 112 -8.00 5.16 -13.85
CA VAL A 112 -8.81 6.18 -13.16
C VAL A 112 -8.22 6.49 -11.79
N ASP A 113 -7.80 5.48 -11.04
CA ASP A 113 -7.19 5.65 -9.72
C ASP A 113 -5.87 6.42 -9.81
N MET A 114 -5.00 6.10 -10.76
CA MET A 114 -3.76 6.84 -11.02
C MET A 114 -4.02 8.32 -11.34
N VAL A 115 -4.99 8.62 -12.23
CA VAL A 115 -5.35 10.00 -12.58
C VAL A 115 -5.86 10.76 -11.36
N LYS A 116 -6.73 10.15 -10.54
CA LYS A 116 -7.24 10.77 -9.32
C LYS A 116 -6.14 11.03 -8.30
N VAL A 117 -5.22 10.09 -8.12
CA VAL A 117 -4.07 10.26 -7.22
C VAL A 117 -3.15 11.38 -7.72
N ALA A 118 -2.89 11.48 -9.03
CA ALA A 118 -2.10 12.56 -9.61
C ALA A 118 -2.80 13.93 -9.48
N ALA A 119 -4.11 14.01 -9.72
CA ALA A 119 -4.88 15.23 -9.51
C ALA A 119 -4.88 15.67 -8.04
N GLN A 120 -5.04 14.71 -7.12
CA GLN A 120 -4.90 14.96 -5.69
C GLN A 120 -3.49 15.44 -5.32
N GLU A 121 -2.44 14.83 -5.89
CA GLU A 121 -1.06 15.21 -5.62
C GLU A 121 -0.80 16.66 -6.06
N ARG A 122 -1.33 17.09 -7.20
CA ARG A 122 -1.26 18.49 -7.63
C ARG A 122 -1.97 19.44 -6.66
N PHE A 123 -3.08 19.02 -6.06
CA PHE A 123 -3.75 19.78 -5.02
C PHE A 123 -2.90 19.87 -3.75
N LEU A 124 -2.37 18.75 -3.25
CA LEU A 124 -1.57 18.70 -2.03
C LEU A 124 -0.24 19.46 -2.17
N ARG A 125 0.43 19.40 -3.33
CA ARG A 125 1.68 20.15 -3.59
C ARG A 125 1.52 21.67 -3.60
N ARG A 126 0.29 22.18 -3.72
CA ARG A 126 0.02 23.62 -3.62
C ARG A 126 -0.06 24.09 -2.16
N LEU A 127 -0.14 23.16 -1.23
CA LEU A 127 -0.15 23.43 0.20
C LEU A 127 1.29 23.43 0.71
N ASP A 128 1.56 24.27 1.71
CA ASP A 128 2.86 24.36 2.39
C ASP A 128 2.94 23.37 3.56
N ASP A 129 2.55 22.12 3.30
CA ASP A 129 2.46 21.04 4.27
C ASP A 129 3.20 19.80 3.77
N ASP A 130 3.79 19.03 4.69
CA ASP A 130 4.50 17.80 4.37
C ASP A 130 3.57 16.58 4.35
N PHE A 131 3.41 15.98 3.16
CA PHE A 131 2.62 14.76 2.95
C PHE A 131 3.47 13.59 2.44
N THR A 132 4.79 13.63 2.63
CA THR A 132 5.71 12.57 2.18
C THR A 132 5.42 11.21 2.83
N GLY A 133 4.88 11.18 4.05
CA GLY A 133 4.45 9.96 4.74
C GLY A 133 3.23 9.25 4.14
N LEU A 134 2.57 9.83 3.13
CA LEU A 134 1.40 9.20 2.51
C LEU A 134 1.79 8.24 1.38
N HIS A 135 1.67 6.95 1.66
CA HIS A 135 1.75 5.89 0.65
C HIS A 135 0.62 5.97 -0.38
N TYR A 136 0.81 5.30 -1.52
CA TYR A 136 -0.17 5.23 -2.61
C TYR A 136 -1.57 4.83 -2.13
N SER A 137 -1.68 3.81 -1.27
CA SER A 137 -2.96 3.35 -0.71
C SER A 137 -3.68 4.40 0.14
N HIS A 138 -2.94 5.21 0.91
CA HIS A 138 -3.51 6.33 1.67
C HIS A 138 -4.06 7.39 0.73
N ARG A 139 -3.29 7.74 -0.30
CA ARG A 139 -3.68 8.70 -1.32
C ARG A 139 -4.93 8.25 -2.05
N LEU A 140 -5.00 6.98 -2.42
CA LEU A 140 -6.18 6.40 -3.05
C LEU A 140 -7.42 6.52 -2.18
N LYS A 141 -7.34 6.26 -0.87
CA LYS A 141 -8.47 6.45 0.05
C LYS A 141 -8.91 7.90 0.14
N LEU A 142 -7.96 8.83 0.19
CA LEU A 142 -8.24 10.27 0.23
C LEU A 142 -8.92 10.78 -1.05
N THR A 143 -8.80 10.09 -2.19
CA THR A 143 -9.51 10.48 -3.43
C THR A 143 -11.04 10.40 -3.30
N ALA A 144 -11.56 9.71 -2.27
CA ALA A 144 -12.98 9.67 -1.97
C ALA A 144 -13.52 11.01 -1.41
N LEU A 145 -12.63 11.89 -0.92
CA LEU A 145 -12.99 13.21 -0.43
C LEU A 145 -12.81 14.26 -1.53
N PRO A 146 -13.61 15.34 -1.54
CA PRO A 146 -13.36 16.52 -2.37
C PRO A 146 -12.06 17.22 -1.96
N ASN A 147 -11.47 18.01 -2.86
CA ASN A 147 -10.25 18.78 -2.61
C ASN A 147 -10.54 20.02 -1.73
N ASN A 148 -10.83 19.79 -0.45
CA ASN A 148 -11.15 20.82 0.52
C ASN A 148 -10.41 20.60 1.85
N GLU A 149 -10.70 21.46 2.84
CA GLU A 149 -10.07 21.42 4.17
C GLU A 149 -10.23 20.05 4.85
N ILE A 150 -11.37 19.37 4.70
CA ILE A 150 -11.58 18.03 5.27
C ILE A 150 -10.54 17.04 4.76
N LYS A 151 -10.20 17.08 3.46
CA LYS A 151 -9.14 16.22 2.92
C LYS A 151 -7.78 16.56 3.51
N ILE A 152 -7.48 17.84 3.67
CA ILE A 152 -6.21 18.32 4.23
C ILE A 152 -6.08 17.81 5.67
N ASP A 153 -7.10 17.99 6.49
CA ASP A 153 -7.12 17.52 7.88
C ASP A 153 -6.91 16.01 7.97
N MET A 154 -7.62 15.23 7.15
CA MET A 154 -7.47 13.77 7.13
C MET A 154 -6.08 13.33 6.64
N ALA A 155 -5.48 14.08 5.71
CA ALA A 155 -4.13 13.82 5.25
C ALA A 155 -3.09 14.09 6.35
N LYS A 156 -3.23 15.20 7.08
CA LYS A 156 -2.37 15.56 8.22
C LYS A 156 -2.49 14.53 9.34
N GLU A 157 -3.71 14.25 9.77
CA GLU A 157 -4.01 13.24 10.80
C GLU A 157 -3.43 11.86 10.44
N CYS A 158 -3.45 11.50 9.15
CA CYS A 158 -2.84 10.27 8.68
C CYS A 158 -1.32 10.24 8.86
N VAL A 159 -0.63 11.36 8.59
CA VAL A 159 0.83 11.47 8.76
C VAL A 159 1.18 11.56 10.25
N ASP A 160 0.51 12.43 11.00
CA ASP A 160 0.80 12.70 12.41
C ASP A 160 0.58 11.47 13.30
N GLU A 161 -0.50 10.71 13.06
CA GLU A 161 -0.83 9.52 13.84
C GLU A 161 -0.33 8.21 13.23
N ASN A 162 0.38 8.26 12.10
CA ASN A 162 0.80 7.07 11.34
C ASN A 162 -0.35 6.09 11.07
N LEU A 163 -1.49 6.60 10.60
CA LEU A 163 -2.67 5.77 10.38
C LEU A 163 -2.42 4.72 9.31
N THR A 164 -2.86 3.50 9.58
CA THR A 164 -2.96 2.46 8.55
C THR A 164 -4.05 2.82 7.54
N THR A 165 -3.95 2.27 6.33
CA THR A 165 -4.97 2.46 5.27
C THR A 165 -6.38 2.08 5.74
N ARG A 166 -6.50 1.08 6.63
CA ARG A 166 -7.78 0.65 7.20
C ARG A 166 -8.35 1.69 8.17
N GLN A 167 -7.53 2.22 9.07
CA GLN A 167 -7.92 3.26 10.02
C GLN A 167 -8.34 4.54 9.29
N LEU A 168 -7.56 4.96 8.29
CA LEU A 168 -7.89 6.09 7.45
C LEU A 168 -9.24 5.90 6.75
N GLY A 169 -9.47 4.73 6.14
CA GLY A 169 -10.75 4.41 5.51
C GLY A 169 -11.94 4.43 6.47
N TYR A 170 -11.75 4.02 7.72
CA TYR A 170 -12.78 4.12 8.76
C TYR A 170 -13.07 5.58 9.13
N ARG A 171 -12.04 6.40 9.37
CA ARG A 171 -12.21 7.82 9.73
C ARG A 171 -12.88 8.62 8.62
N ILE A 172 -12.48 8.40 7.36
CA ILE A 172 -13.11 9.03 6.19
C ILE A 172 -14.62 8.71 6.14
N ARG A 173 -15.00 7.43 6.27
CA ARG A 173 -16.42 7.05 6.26
C ARG A 173 -17.20 7.71 7.40
N ARG A 174 -16.62 7.77 8.60
CA ARG A 174 -17.25 8.41 9.76
C ARG A 174 -17.47 9.91 9.53
N ARG A 175 -16.44 10.64 9.08
CA ARG A 175 -16.53 12.07 8.74
C ARG A 175 -17.58 12.34 7.66
N VAL A 176 -17.62 11.53 6.60
CA VAL A 176 -18.61 11.67 5.52
C VAL A 176 -20.03 11.46 6.05
N ALA A 177 -20.24 10.50 6.95
CA ALA A 177 -21.55 10.28 7.57
C ALA A 177 -21.97 11.44 8.50
N GLU A 178 -21.03 12.00 9.27
CA GLU A 178 -21.28 13.15 10.15
C GLU A 178 -21.59 14.45 9.41
N THR A 179 -21.05 14.60 8.18
CA THR A 179 -21.24 15.81 7.36
C THR A 179 -22.44 15.69 6.41
N ALA A 180 -23.04 14.50 6.28
CA ALA A 180 -24.25 14.32 5.51
C ALA A 180 -25.42 14.97 6.26
N PRO A 181 -26.27 15.80 5.60
CA PRO A 181 -27.49 16.27 6.22
C PRO A 181 -28.35 15.06 6.61
N ASP A 182 -28.90 15.11 7.82
CA ASP A 182 -29.84 14.12 8.36
C ASP A 182 -30.90 13.81 7.28
N PRO A 183 -31.00 12.57 6.78
CA PRO A 183 -32.10 12.21 5.90
C PRO A 183 -33.36 12.28 6.76
N GLY A 184 -34.05 13.42 6.66
CA GLY A 184 -35.28 13.69 7.39
C GLY A 184 -36.19 12.46 7.41
N GLU A 185 -36.69 12.19 8.62
CA GLU A 185 -37.59 11.12 9.06
C GLU A 185 -38.13 10.20 7.95
N PRO A 186 -37.85 8.88 8.00
CA PRO A 186 -38.45 7.93 7.07
C PRO A 186 -39.96 7.91 7.25
N GLY A 187 -40.66 8.47 6.25
CA GLY A 187 -42.07 8.20 6.01
C GLY A 187 -42.28 6.69 5.99
N ALA A 188 -43.20 6.25 6.83
CA ALA A 188 -43.53 4.88 7.08
C ALA A 188 -43.95 4.11 5.82
N GLU A 189 -43.73 2.80 5.89
CA GLU A 189 -44.39 1.71 5.15
C GLU A 189 -43.79 1.31 3.80
N GLY A 190 -43.04 0.21 3.86
CA GLY A 190 -42.54 -0.56 2.74
C GLY A 190 -41.92 -1.85 3.28
N GLU A 191 -42.79 -2.80 3.62
CA GLU A 191 -42.46 -4.09 4.23
C GLU A 191 -41.52 -4.94 3.36
N GLY A 192 -40.54 -5.57 4.01
CA GLY A 192 -40.09 -6.92 3.68
C GLY A 192 -38.86 -7.06 2.77
N GLU A 193 -37.68 -7.21 3.37
CA GLU A 193 -36.84 -8.39 3.08
C GLU A 193 -35.83 -8.64 4.21
N THR A 194 -35.78 -9.89 4.66
CA THR A 194 -35.00 -10.37 5.81
C THR A 194 -33.48 -10.23 5.61
N PRO A 195 -32.70 -10.00 6.69
CA PRO A 195 -31.24 -9.96 6.61
C PRO A 195 -30.68 -11.36 6.42
N THR A 196 -29.92 -11.56 5.34
CA THR A 196 -29.10 -12.77 5.17
C THR A 196 -27.92 -12.73 6.15
N PRO A 197 -27.70 -13.76 6.99
CA PRO A 197 -26.56 -13.81 7.89
C PRO A 197 -25.31 -14.34 7.17
N GLY A 198 -24.15 -13.78 7.53
CA GLY A 198 -22.85 -14.39 7.25
C GLY A 198 -22.27 -14.09 5.86
N ARG A 199 -21.62 -12.93 5.74
CA ARG A 199 -20.48 -12.81 4.83
C ARG A 199 -19.23 -12.77 5.70
N GLU A 200 -18.49 -13.87 5.70
CA GLU A 200 -17.13 -13.93 6.23
C GLU A 200 -16.31 -12.73 5.73
N PRO A 201 -15.39 -12.19 6.55
CA PRO A 201 -14.47 -11.16 6.09
C PRO A 201 -13.65 -11.72 4.93
N ASP A 202 -13.92 -11.20 3.73
CA ASP A 202 -13.23 -11.50 2.49
C ASP A 202 -11.72 -11.22 2.68
N PRO A 203 -10.81 -12.20 2.48
CA PRO A 203 -9.37 -12.01 2.64
C PRO A 203 -8.76 -11.01 1.63
N ALA A 204 -9.55 -10.43 0.72
CA ALA A 204 -9.14 -9.41 -0.24
C ALA A 204 -8.68 -8.04 0.34
N ALA A 205 -8.50 -7.93 1.66
CA ALA A 205 -7.66 -6.90 2.25
C ALA A 205 -6.17 -7.03 1.84
N ASP A 206 -5.82 -8.11 1.14
CA ASP A 206 -4.50 -8.47 0.61
C ASP A 206 -4.12 -7.80 -0.74
N ALA A 207 -4.86 -6.77 -1.18
CA ALA A 207 -4.68 -6.17 -2.51
C ALA A 207 -3.55 -5.11 -2.61
N VAL A 208 -2.67 -5.02 -1.60
CA VAL A 208 -1.34 -4.39 -1.79
C VAL A 208 -0.41 -5.37 -2.54
N ASN A 209 -0.64 -6.69 -2.42
CA ASN A 209 0.22 -7.73 -3.02
C ASN A 209 -0.01 -7.98 -4.52
N VAL A 210 -1.12 -7.55 -5.10
CA VAL A 210 -1.43 -7.80 -6.53
C VAL A 210 -0.74 -6.78 -7.47
N PHE A 211 -0.05 -5.77 -6.94
CA PHE A 211 0.72 -4.82 -7.75
C PHE A 211 2.16 -5.29 -8.05
N ILE A 212 2.68 -6.32 -7.36
CA ILE A 212 4.00 -6.93 -7.64
C ILE A 212 3.90 -8.11 -8.61
N ALA A 213 2.76 -8.82 -8.68
CA ALA A 213 2.66 -10.05 -9.46
C ALA A 213 2.36 -9.88 -10.96
N ASP A 214 2.04 -8.66 -11.42
CA ASP A 214 1.57 -8.39 -12.79
C ASP A 214 2.33 -7.23 -13.49
N LEU A 215 3.55 -6.94 -13.01
CA LEU A 215 4.60 -6.24 -13.76
C LEU A 215 5.57 -7.29 -14.31
#